data_AF-A0A9D4M6D4-F1
#
_entry.id   AF-A0A9D4M6D4-F1
#
_cell.length_a   1.000
_cell.length_b   1.000
_cell.length_c   1.000
_cell.angle_alpha   90.00
_cell.angle_beta   90.00
_cell.angle_gamma   90.00
#
_symmetry.space_group_name_H-M   'P 1'
#
loop_
_entity.id
_entity.type
_entity.pdbx_description
1 polymer ?
#
loop_
_entity_poly.entity_id
_entity_poly.type
_entity_poly.pdbx_seq_one_letter_code
_entity_poly.pdbx_strand_id
1 'polypeptide(L)'
;MPDMTQIAAVHLKTGFKFSTYVKTTVPISSKAQKVIGISVDDHGIMHVNGGSVDNVSIKTALHDCMTWLAKFLRGNFVSYNGRRFVFPVLVSALLNTHCFETFCNCVSSFVDSLPVFKNRILDSHTNRKI
;
A
#
# COMPACT_ATOMS: atom_id res chain seq x y z
N MET A 1 -1.17 10.66 11.55
CA MET A 1 -0.79 9.51 10.68
C MET A 1 0.04 10.08 9.53
N PRO A 2 1.10 9.43 9.03
CA PRO A 2 1.77 9.89 7.81
C PRO A 2 0.84 9.78 6.59
N ASP A 3 1.05 10.63 5.60
CA ASP A 3 0.36 10.54 4.30
C ASP A 3 0.90 9.35 3.49
N MET A 4 0.01 8.73 2.70
CA MET A 4 0.44 7.79 1.66
C MET A 4 1.03 8.56 0.48
N THR A 5 2.15 8.07 -0.03
CA THR A 5 2.83 8.61 -1.23
C THR A 5 2.59 7.76 -2.47
N GLN A 6 2.20 6.50 -2.30
CA GLN A 6 1.93 5.56 -3.39
C GLN A 6 0.95 4.49 -2.92
N ILE A 7 0.07 4.04 -3.82
CA ILE A 7 -0.69 2.80 -3.67
C ILE A 7 -0.25 1.87 -4.79
N ALA A 8 0.25 0.68 -4.41
CA ALA A 8 0.66 -0.34 -5.35
C ALA A 8 0.12 -1.71 -4.92
N ALA A 9 -0.31 -2.51 -5.89
CA ALA A 9 -0.84 -3.84 -5.67
C ALA A 9 -0.54 -4.76 -6.86
N VAL A 10 -0.47 -6.06 -6.58
CA VAL A 10 -0.31 -7.11 -7.60
C VAL A 10 -1.33 -8.20 -7.33
N HIS A 11 -2.08 -8.60 -8.36
CA HIS A 11 -2.95 -9.76 -8.28
C HIS A 11 -2.13 -11.03 -8.51
N LEU A 12 -1.97 -11.86 -7.47
CA LEU A 12 -1.02 -12.98 -7.47
C LEU A 12 -1.29 -14.03 -8.55
N LYS A 13 -2.55 -14.26 -8.94
CA LYS A 13 -2.88 -15.30 -9.93
C LYS A 13 -2.59 -14.87 -11.38
N THR A 14 -2.89 -13.63 -11.71
CA THR A 14 -2.77 -13.13 -13.10
C THR A 14 -1.53 -12.28 -13.33
N GLY A 15 -0.84 -11.88 -12.27
CA GLY A 15 0.29 -10.95 -12.34
C GLY A 15 -0.10 -9.51 -12.70
N PHE A 16 -1.39 -9.21 -12.84
CA PHE A 16 -1.85 -7.86 -13.16
C PHE A 16 -1.48 -6.90 -12.04
N LYS A 17 -0.99 -5.71 -12.38
CA LYS A 17 -0.41 -4.73 -11.46
C LYS A 17 -1.22 -3.45 -11.44
N PHE A 18 -1.20 -2.80 -10.30
CA PHE A 18 -1.69 -1.44 -10.09
C PHE A 18 -0.62 -0.63 -9.37
N SER A 19 -0.39 0.60 -9.80
CA SER A 19 0.49 1.54 -9.11
C SER A 19 0.06 2.96 -9.44
N THR A 20 -0.13 3.78 -8.43
CA THR A 20 -0.39 5.21 -8.57
C THR A 20 0.29 5.99 -7.46
N TYR A 21 0.80 7.18 -7.79
CA TYR A 21 1.42 8.07 -6.83
C TYR A 21 0.39 9.06 -6.27
N VAL A 22 0.53 9.35 -4.98
CA VAL A 22 -0.45 10.12 -4.22
C VAL A 22 0.17 11.45 -3.81
N LYS A 23 -0.49 12.54 -4.16
CA LYS A 23 -0.12 13.88 -3.72
C LYS A 23 -0.18 13.95 -2.20
N THR A 24 0.94 14.28 -1.57
CA THR A 24 1.02 14.49 -0.12
C THR A 24 0.54 15.89 0.26
N THR A 25 -0.16 15.98 1.38
CA THR A 25 -0.56 17.25 2.01
C THR A 25 0.43 17.69 3.08
N VAL A 26 1.23 16.77 3.60
CA VAL A 26 2.31 17.05 4.55
C VAL A 26 3.69 16.81 3.92
N PRO A 27 4.73 17.58 4.30
CA PRO A 27 6.08 17.35 3.82
C PRO A 27 6.61 15.94 4.16
N ILE A 28 7.28 15.31 3.20
CA ILE A 28 7.95 14.03 3.41
C ILE A 28 9.30 14.29 4.08
N SER A 29 9.55 13.73 5.26
CA SER A 29 10.85 13.89 5.94
C SER A 29 12.01 13.39 5.08
N SER A 30 13.18 14.04 5.14
CA SER A 30 14.35 13.66 4.34
C SER A 30 14.78 12.21 4.55
N LYS A 31 14.59 11.66 5.76
CA LYS A 31 14.84 10.24 6.05
C LYS A 31 13.87 9.34 5.27
N ALA A 32 12.57 9.67 5.27
CA ALA A 32 11.57 8.92 4.53
C ALA A 32 11.84 9.00 3.02
N GLN A 33 12.12 10.20 2.48
CA GLN A 33 12.45 10.40 1.07
C GLN A 33 13.59 9.49 0.60
N LYS A 34 14.69 9.40 1.39
CA LYS A 34 15.82 8.50 1.09
C LYS A 34 15.44 7.02 1.09
N VAL A 35 14.54 6.60 2.00
CA VAL A 35 14.13 5.20 2.14
C VAL A 35 13.19 4.78 1.02
N ILE A 36 12.22 5.63 0.65
CA ILE A 36 11.19 5.29 -0.33
C ILE A 36 11.55 5.75 -1.76
N GLY A 37 12.58 6.57 -1.92
CA GLY A 37 13.00 7.12 -3.21
C GLY A 37 12.04 8.16 -3.80
N ILE A 38 11.17 8.75 -2.98
CA ILE A 38 10.16 9.74 -3.39
C ILE A 38 10.47 11.08 -2.73
N SER A 39 10.56 12.14 -3.52
CA SER A 39 10.68 13.53 -3.05
C SER A 39 9.65 14.42 -3.72
N VAL A 40 9.38 15.57 -3.10
CA VAL A 40 8.54 16.64 -3.68
C VAL A 40 9.38 17.90 -3.65
N ASP A 41 9.49 18.59 -4.79
CA ASP A 41 10.24 19.85 -4.88
C ASP A 41 9.41 21.06 -4.41
N ASP A 42 10.04 22.23 -4.42
CA ASP A 42 9.42 23.48 -3.96
C ASP A 42 8.24 23.94 -4.84
N HIS A 43 8.12 23.38 -6.06
CA HIS A 43 6.99 23.61 -6.96
C HIS A 43 5.86 22.59 -6.78
N GLY A 44 6.02 21.63 -5.86
CA GLY A 44 5.05 20.58 -5.60
C GLY A 44 5.10 19.42 -6.60
N ILE A 45 6.14 19.34 -7.42
CA ILE A 45 6.33 18.24 -8.38
C ILE A 45 6.91 17.04 -7.65
N MET A 46 6.29 15.87 -7.83
CA MET A 46 6.76 14.62 -7.25
C MET A 46 7.82 13.99 -8.14
N HIS A 47 8.93 13.58 -7.53
CA HIS A 47 10.03 12.88 -8.18
C HIS A 47 10.24 11.50 -7.55
N VAL A 48 10.44 10.49 -8.38
CA VAL A 48 10.72 9.11 -7.97
C VAL A 48 12.05 8.70 -8.58
N ASN A 49 13.03 8.38 -7.74
CA ASN A 49 14.39 8.03 -8.16
C ASN A 49 15.01 9.05 -9.15
N GLY A 50 14.69 10.34 -8.97
CA GLY A 50 15.20 11.44 -9.80
C GLY A 50 14.38 11.75 -11.07
N GLY A 51 13.34 10.99 -11.38
CA GLY A 51 12.42 11.27 -12.49
C GLY A 51 11.10 11.88 -12.00
N SER A 52 10.61 12.91 -12.69
CA SER A 52 9.28 13.48 -12.42
C SER A 52 8.17 12.46 -12.71
N VAL A 53 7.17 12.40 -11.85
CA VAL A 53 6.00 11.52 -12.01
C VAL A 53 4.70 12.28 -11.79
N ASP A 54 3.66 11.86 -12.52
CA ASP A 54 2.31 12.28 -12.25
C ASP A 54 1.85 11.74 -10.89
N ASN A 55 1.04 12.52 -10.19
CA ASN A 55 0.43 12.15 -8.92
C ASN A 55 -1.02 12.63 -8.89
N VAL A 56 -1.84 11.92 -8.12
CA VAL A 56 -3.27 12.21 -7.97
C VAL A 56 -3.64 12.45 -6.52
N SER A 57 -4.83 12.99 -6.26
CA SER A 57 -5.36 13.08 -4.90
C SER A 57 -5.53 11.69 -4.28
N ILE A 58 -5.44 11.59 -2.94
CA ILE A 58 -5.68 10.31 -2.25
C ILE A 58 -7.05 9.72 -2.57
N LYS A 59 -8.09 10.56 -2.71
CA LYS A 59 -9.44 10.11 -3.06
C LYS A 59 -9.48 9.49 -4.46
N THR A 60 -8.83 10.12 -5.44
CA THR A 60 -8.69 9.59 -6.80
C THR A 60 -7.91 8.27 -6.79
N ALA A 61 -6.77 8.22 -6.10
CA ALA A 61 -5.96 7.00 -6.02
C ALA A 61 -6.71 5.81 -5.42
N LEU A 62 -7.50 6.05 -4.35
CA LEU A 62 -8.33 5.01 -3.73
C LEU A 62 -9.44 4.56 -4.68
N HIS A 63 -10.09 5.49 -5.38
CA HIS A 63 -11.10 5.15 -6.38
C HIS A 63 -10.51 4.29 -7.51
N ASP A 64 -9.39 4.70 -8.09
CA ASP A 64 -8.72 3.96 -9.15
C ASP A 64 -8.28 2.56 -8.68
N CYS A 65 -7.80 2.47 -7.43
CA CYS A 65 -7.48 1.19 -6.79
C CYS A 65 -8.71 0.31 -6.66
N MET A 66 -9.86 0.85 -6.23
CA MET A 66 -11.12 0.09 -6.14
C MET A 66 -11.65 -0.32 -7.50
N THR A 67 -11.57 0.55 -8.52
CA THR A 67 -11.88 0.19 -9.92
C THR A 67 -10.99 -0.93 -10.43
N TRP A 68 -9.71 -0.93 -10.05
CA TRP A 68 -8.80 -2.03 -10.37
C TRP A 68 -9.16 -3.31 -9.60
N LEU A 69 -9.47 -3.22 -8.30
CA LEU A 69 -9.88 -4.36 -7.47
C LEU A 69 -11.19 -5.01 -7.95
N ALA A 70 -12.15 -4.20 -8.43
CA ALA A 70 -13.44 -4.66 -8.93
C ALA A 70 -13.34 -5.59 -10.16
N LYS A 71 -12.18 -5.65 -10.82
CA LYS A 71 -11.91 -6.59 -11.92
C LYS A 71 -11.73 -8.03 -11.45
N PHE A 72 -11.61 -8.26 -10.14
CA PHE A 72 -11.38 -9.57 -9.55
C PHE A 72 -12.53 -9.95 -8.61
N LEU A 73 -12.68 -11.24 -8.35
CA LEU A 73 -13.52 -11.71 -7.25
C LEU A 73 -13.02 -11.15 -5.92
N ARG A 74 -13.93 -10.86 -4.98
CA ARG A 74 -13.59 -10.30 -3.66
C ARG A 74 -12.48 -11.11 -2.98
N GLY A 75 -11.28 -10.55 -2.98
CA GLY A 75 -10.05 -11.19 -2.56
C GLY A 75 -9.58 -10.73 -1.18
N ASN A 76 -8.47 -11.31 -0.73
CA ASN A 76 -7.78 -10.88 0.48
C ASN A 76 -6.70 -9.86 0.12
N PHE A 77 -6.66 -8.75 0.86
CA PHE A 77 -5.60 -7.76 0.72
C PHE A 77 -4.42 -8.15 1.61
N VAL A 78 -3.31 -8.55 0.99
CA VAL A 78 -2.13 -9.06 1.69
C VAL A 78 -1.05 -7.98 1.76
N SER A 79 -0.48 -7.75 2.94
CA SER A 79 0.66 -6.83 3.11
C SER A 79 1.67 -7.37 4.13
N TYR A 80 2.95 -7.07 3.93
CA TYR A 80 4.01 -7.43 4.87
C TYR A 80 4.06 -6.41 6.01
N ASN A 81 3.95 -6.88 7.26
CA ASN A 81 3.87 -6.03 8.45
C ASN A 81 2.68 -5.05 8.37
N GLY A 82 1.60 -5.50 7.71
CA GLY A 82 0.45 -4.67 7.40
C GLY A 82 -0.27 -4.17 8.65
N ARG A 83 -0.40 -4.99 9.70
CA ARG A 83 -1.12 -4.61 10.93
C ARG A 83 -0.48 -3.43 11.64
N ARG A 84 0.84 -3.30 11.58
CA ARG A 84 1.58 -2.26 12.28
C ARG A 84 1.61 -0.93 11.53
N PHE A 85 1.49 -0.96 10.20
CA PHE A 85 1.72 0.23 9.39
C PHE A 85 0.72 0.38 8.24
N VAL A 86 0.71 -0.55 7.28
CA VAL A 86 -0.04 -0.38 6.04
C VAL A 86 -1.55 -0.31 6.27
N PHE A 87 -2.12 -1.20 7.10
CA PHE A 87 -3.56 -1.24 7.33
C PHE A 87 -4.07 -0.03 8.11
N PRO A 88 -3.44 0.41 9.23
CA PRO A 88 -3.87 1.63 9.91
C PRO A 88 -3.86 2.88 9.02
N VAL A 89 -2.82 3.04 8.19
CA VAL A 89 -2.71 4.17 7.26
C VAL A 89 -3.79 4.10 6.17
N LEU A 90 -3.99 2.92 5.56
CA LEU A 90 -5.00 2.72 4.53
C LEU A 90 -6.42 2.93 5.07
N VAL A 91 -6.76 2.35 6.23
CA VAL A 91 -8.07 2.52 6.87
C VAL A 91 -8.31 3.98 7.23
N SER A 92 -7.31 4.67 7.78
CA SER A 92 -7.44 6.10 8.06
C SER A 92 -7.75 6.91 6.80
N ALA A 93 -7.07 6.64 5.68
CA ALA A 93 -7.36 7.32 4.43
C ALA A 93 -8.75 6.99 3.89
N LEU A 94 -9.16 5.71 3.90
CA LEU A 94 -10.49 5.27 3.47
C LEU A 94 -11.62 5.95 4.27
N LEU A 95 -11.44 6.10 5.59
CA LEU A 95 -12.40 6.79 6.45
C LEU A 95 -12.44 8.29 6.14
N ASN A 96 -11.28 8.93 6.02
CA ASN A 96 -11.17 10.37 5.73
C ASN A 96 -11.67 10.76 4.32
N THR A 97 -11.68 9.82 3.37
CA THR A 97 -12.24 10.04 2.03
C THR A 97 -13.64 9.49 1.83
N HIS A 98 -14.26 8.95 2.89
CA HIS A 98 -15.58 8.28 2.85
C HIS A 98 -15.67 7.13 1.82
N CYS A 99 -14.57 6.39 1.62
CA CYS A 99 -14.47 5.27 0.68
C CYS A 99 -14.50 3.89 1.36
N PHE A 100 -14.65 3.85 2.69
CA PHE A 100 -14.52 2.61 3.47
C PHE A 100 -15.53 1.52 3.06
N GLU A 101 -16.81 1.86 2.92
CA GLU A 101 -17.83 0.88 2.54
C GLU A 101 -17.62 0.33 1.13
N THR A 102 -17.30 1.19 0.17
CA THR A 102 -16.96 0.79 -1.21
C THR A 102 -15.77 -0.16 -1.21
N PHE A 103 -14.75 0.11 -0.41
CA PHE A 103 -13.58 -0.75 -0.29
C PHE A 103 -13.92 -2.12 0.28
N CYS A 104 -14.75 -2.18 1.32
CA CYS A 104 -15.24 -3.44 1.92
C CYS A 104 -16.06 -4.28 0.93
N ASN A 105 -16.70 -3.67 -0.08
CA ASN A 105 -17.36 -4.40 -1.15
C ASN A 105 -16.37 -5.04 -2.14
N CYS A 106 -15.14 -4.53 -2.25
CA CYS A 106 -14.10 -5.09 -3.12
C CYS A 106 -13.20 -6.10 -2.40
N VAL A 107 -13.03 -5.97 -1.08
CA VAL A 107 -12.06 -6.76 -0.30
C VAL A 107 -12.78 -7.55 0.81
N SER A 108 -12.41 -8.81 0.96
CA SER A 108 -12.99 -9.71 1.97
C SER A 108 -12.29 -9.61 3.32
N SER A 109 -10.95 -9.48 3.32
CA SER A 109 -10.16 -9.41 4.55
C SER A 109 -8.77 -8.79 4.31
N PHE A 110 -8.14 -8.35 5.41
CA PHE A 110 -6.74 -7.98 5.45
C PHE A 110 -5.89 -9.12 6.02
N VAL A 111 -4.79 -9.46 5.34
CA VAL A 111 -3.88 -10.53 5.75
C VAL A 111 -2.48 -9.96 5.93
N ASP A 112 -1.95 -10.04 7.15
CA ASP A 112 -0.55 -9.73 7.42
C ASP A 112 0.30 -10.96 7.11
N SER A 113 1.26 -10.83 6.19
CA SER A 113 2.13 -11.95 5.84
C SER A 113 3.28 -12.14 6.83
N LEU A 114 3.63 -11.15 7.66
CA LEU A 114 4.76 -11.26 8.59
C LEU A 114 4.60 -12.43 9.59
N PRO A 115 3.44 -12.63 10.27
CA PRO A 115 3.25 -13.79 11.13
C PRO A 115 3.38 -15.14 10.40
N VAL A 116 2.93 -15.21 9.14
CA VAL A 116 3.01 -16.43 8.32
C VAL A 116 4.47 -16.82 8.09
N PHE A 117 5.31 -15.85 7.73
CA PHE A 117 6.73 -16.10 7.52
C PHE A 117 7.48 -16.42 8.80
N LYS A 118 7.16 -15.75 9.92
CA LYS A 118 7.78 -16.06 11.22
C LYS A 118 7.54 -17.51 11.64
N ASN A 119 6.30 -17.98 11.51
CA ASN A 119 5.97 -19.36 11.89
C ASN A 119 6.66 -20.38 10.97
N ARG A 120 6.66 -20.15 9.64
CA ARG A 120 7.28 -21.08 8.68
C ARG A 120 8.80 -21.15 8.77
N ILE A 121 9.48 -20.02 9.03
CA ILE A 121 10.93 -20.00 9.19
C ILE A 121 11.32 -20.74 10.47
N LEU A 122 10.60 -20.51 11.57
CA LEU A 122 10.85 -21.19 12.83
C LEU A 122 10.61 -22.71 12.73
N ASP A 123 9.53 -23.14 12.06
CA ASP A 123 9.24 -24.57 11.84
C ASP A 123 10.36 -25.30 11.06
N SER A 124 11.06 -24.59 10.17
CA SER A 124 12.17 -25.15 9.37
C SER A 124 13.48 -25.31 10.15
N HIS A 125 13.63 -24.62 11.27
CA HIS A 125 14.82 -24.69 12.14
C HIS A 125 14.66 -25.68 13.30
N THR A 126 13.45 -25.97 13.76
CA THR A 126 13.21 -26.95 14.85
C THR A 126 13.23 -28.41 14.39
N ASN A 127 13.17 -28.69 13.08
CA ASN A 127 13.22 -30.04 12.51
C ASN A 127 14.62 -30.52 12.09
N ARG A 128 15.69 -29.77 12.38
CA ARG A 128 17.06 -30.29 12.32
C ARG A 128 17.49 -30.78 13.70
N LYS A 129 16.96 -31.94 14.11
CA LYS A 129 17.67 -32.76 15.10
C LYS A 129 18.81 -33.46 14.33
N ILE A 130 20.03 -33.04 14.64
CA ILE A 130 21.27 -33.79 14.38
C ILE A 130 21.22 -35.08 15.21
#